data_AF-A0A1M5HCH5-F1
#
_entry.id   AF-A0A1M5HCH5-F1
#
_cell.length_a   1.000
_cell.length_b   1.000
_cell.length_c   1.000
_cell.angle_alpha   90.00
_cell.angle_beta   90.00
_cell.angle_gamma   90.00
#
_symmetry.space_group_name_H-M   'P 1'
#
loop_
_entity.id
_entity.type
_entity.pdbx_description
1 polymer ?
#
loop_
_entity_poly.entity_id
_entity_poly.type
_entity_poly.pdbx_seq_one_letter_code
_entity_poly.pdbx_strand_id
1 'polypeptide(L)'
;MKKIYFIGLCLIGLASCSGTNDDLQNGDQLNPSAMNGDLKQAARGGFRGEGDVDTELPSTGIWLKNSFPNNAIYGFYSDHTKKHLYSPYNRTDMLPRTQPGAYYYYLDRYLGSADGGGAEITGWFNELNEDYVLTTNPSEFNGQNGWRKNNTIGKSYPSDEPGSFPIYRYFRNKTKSHFYTRDFNELGNGKFDFVYEGVAFYLKDNTVATDVRIHDGKTLQDISTGQVYVVFESRLRRFEDPEVAKKLIAMVPIKVNIEDYIGPRGENIDANARLIQDGANGKIYFVDNGLQRYIPSVEVLNSYRFITNSIVKINRLIGFRGKDVTYTF
;
A
#
# COMPACT_ATOMS: atom_id res chain seq x y z
N MET A 1 45.68 -58.53 -4.32
CA MET A 1 44.76 -58.06 -5.39
C MET A 1 43.46 -57.67 -4.69
N LYS A 2 42.91 -56.46 -4.69
CA LYS A 2 43.04 -55.26 -5.54
C LYS A 2 43.39 -54.02 -4.68
N LYS A 3 44.20 -53.13 -5.24
CA LYS A 3 44.36 -51.72 -4.83
C LYS A 3 43.17 -50.91 -5.39
N ILE A 4 42.88 -49.74 -4.81
CA ILE A 4 42.74 -48.45 -5.50
C ILE A 4 42.72 -47.33 -4.44
N TYR A 5 43.49 -46.29 -4.74
CA TYR A 5 43.70 -45.03 -4.01
C TYR A 5 42.76 -43.93 -4.55
N PHE A 6 42.92 -42.70 -4.03
CA PHE A 6 42.45 -41.39 -4.51
C PHE A 6 41.06 -40.94 -4.06
N ILE A 7 40.79 -39.67 -3.75
CA ILE A 7 41.58 -38.47 -3.41
C ILE A 7 40.56 -37.50 -2.79
N GLY A 8 41.02 -36.60 -1.92
CA GLY A 8 40.17 -35.60 -1.28
C GLY A 8 39.42 -34.69 -2.26
N LEU A 9 38.26 -34.22 -1.80
CA LEU A 9 37.66 -33.01 -2.33
C LEU A 9 37.32 -32.08 -1.17
N CYS A 10 37.82 -30.86 -1.30
CA CYS A 10 37.77 -29.79 -0.33
C CYS A 10 36.33 -29.46 0.10
N LEU A 11 36.15 -29.34 1.41
CA LEU A 11 35.13 -28.47 2.02
C LEU A 11 35.57 -27.03 1.76
N ILE A 12 35.09 -26.44 0.67
CA ILE A 12 35.03 -24.99 0.48
C ILE A 12 33.56 -24.63 0.43
N GLY A 13 33.10 -23.91 1.45
CA GLY A 13 31.84 -23.22 1.40
C GLY A 13 31.93 -22.09 0.37
N LEU A 14 30.99 -22.09 -0.58
CA LEU A 14 30.52 -20.89 -1.23
C LEU A 14 29.00 -21.01 -1.37
N ALA A 15 28.34 -19.99 -0.86
CA ALA A 15 26.94 -19.71 -1.09
C ALA A 15 26.65 -19.52 -2.59
N SER A 16 25.35 -19.59 -2.92
CA SER A 16 24.71 -19.07 -4.14
C SER A 16 24.55 -20.05 -5.30
N CYS A 17 23.30 -20.48 -5.56
CA CYS A 17 22.42 -19.84 -6.55
C CYS A 17 21.17 -20.70 -6.86
N SER A 18 20.03 -20.02 -6.87
CA SER A 18 18.84 -20.21 -7.73
C SER A 18 18.05 -21.53 -7.65
N GLY A 19 16.73 -21.52 -7.76
CA GLY A 19 15.81 -20.42 -8.01
C GLY A 19 14.42 -20.97 -8.24
N THR A 20 13.44 -20.21 -7.77
CA THR A 20 12.07 -20.12 -8.29
C THR A 20 11.69 -18.67 -7.98
N ASN A 21 12.03 -17.68 -8.83
CA ASN A 21 11.21 -17.29 -9.98
C ASN A 21 9.81 -17.88 -9.91
N ASP A 22 8.98 -17.29 -9.04
CA ASP A 22 7.52 -17.20 -9.23
C ASP A 22 6.89 -16.06 -8.38
N ASP A 23 7.62 -14.97 -8.13
CA ASP A 23 7.08 -13.75 -7.50
C ASP A 23 6.93 -12.59 -8.50
N LEU A 24 6.57 -12.91 -9.75
CA LEU A 24 6.22 -11.91 -10.77
C LEU A 24 4.70 -11.83 -10.97
N GLN A 25 3.92 -11.73 -9.89
CA GLN A 25 2.52 -11.28 -9.93
C GLN A 25 2.06 -10.46 -8.70
N ASN A 26 2.98 -9.82 -7.95
CA ASN A 26 2.60 -8.81 -6.97
C ASN A 26 3.10 -7.44 -7.40
N GLY A 27 2.39 -6.82 -8.34
CA GLY A 27 2.53 -5.39 -8.58
C GLY A 27 2.12 -4.63 -7.32
N ASP A 28 3.08 -4.01 -6.64
CA ASP A 28 2.97 -2.95 -5.63
C ASP A 28 1.52 -2.62 -5.21
N GLN A 29 0.93 -3.44 -4.34
CA GLN A 29 -0.22 -3.05 -3.54
C GLN A 29 0.26 -2.67 -2.14
N LEU A 30 0.04 -1.40 -1.80
CA LEU A 30 0.49 -0.72 -0.60
C LEU A 30 0.19 -1.53 0.68
N ASN A 31 1.20 -1.74 1.51
CA ASN A 31 1.16 -2.62 2.67
C ASN A 31 0.88 -1.85 3.99
N PRO A 32 -0.29 -2.01 4.65
CA PRO A 32 -0.63 -1.24 5.85
C PRO A 32 0.13 -1.66 7.12
N SER A 33 0.68 -2.87 7.19
CA SER A 33 1.52 -3.29 8.34
C SER A 33 2.93 -2.70 8.30
N ALA A 34 3.36 -2.12 7.17
CA ALA A 34 4.48 -1.19 7.13
C ALA A 34 4.07 0.24 7.54
N MET A 35 2.78 0.60 7.46
CA MET A 35 2.31 1.98 7.62
C MET A 35 2.03 2.42 9.06
N ASN A 36 1.90 1.52 10.03
CA ASN A 36 1.68 1.95 11.42
C ASN A 36 2.95 2.58 12.06
N GLY A 37 4.12 2.36 11.46
CA GLY A 37 5.37 3.06 11.77
C GLY A 37 5.72 4.20 10.80
N ASP A 38 5.16 4.22 9.59
CA ASP A 38 5.46 5.21 8.55
C ASP A 38 4.52 6.43 8.55
N LEU A 39 3.34 6.36 9.17
CA LEU A 39 2.43 7.51 9.29
C LEU A 39 3.03 8.69 10.08
N LYS A 40 4.14 8.47 10.81
CA LYS A 40 4.91 9.51 11.52
C LYS A 40 6.36 9.64 11.04
N GLN A 41 6.80 8.86 10.06
CA GLN A 41 8.13 9.08 9.50
C GLN A 41 8.03 10.22 8.49
N ALA A 42 8.64 11.35 8.83
CA ALA A 42 8.86 12.42 7.89
C ALA A 42 9.41 11.87 6.58
N ALA A 43 9.02 12.49 5.46
CA ALA A 43 9.41 12.07 4.13
C ALA A 43 10.94 11.95 4.03
N ARG A 44 11.45 10.72 4.10
CA ARG A 44 12.78 10.38 3.61
C ARG A 44 12.65 10.18 2.10
N GLY A 45 13.35 10.98 1.32
CA GLY A 45 13.36 10.86 -0.14
C GLY A 45 13.36 12.20 -0.84
N GLY A 46 14.12 12.26 -1.93
CA GLY A 46 14.40 13.45 -2.72
C GLY A 46 15.91 13.68 -2.85
N PHE A 47 16.31 14.85 -3.32
CA PHE A 47 17.70 15.32 -3.28
C PHE A 47 18.20 15.66 -1.85
N ARG A 48 17.66 15.00 -0.82
CA ARG A 48 17.90 15.24 0.63
C ARG A 48 18.83 14.17 1.21
N GLY A 49 19.57 14.50 2.28
CA GLY A 49 20.58 13.62 2.90
C GLY A 49 20.01 12.55 3.86
N GLU A 50 20.89 11.68 4.37
CA GLU A 50 20.54 10.65 5.36
C GLU A 50 20.34 11.27 6.75
N GLY A 51 19.15 11.09 7.35
CA GLY A 51 18.86 11.54 8.72
C GLY A 51 18.00 12.80 8.86
N ASP A 52 17.68 13.48 7.77
CA ASP A 52 16.77 14.64 7.82
C ASP A 52 15.32 14.21 8.02
N VAL A 53 14.74 14.67 9.11
CA VAL A 53 13.32 14.56 9.45
C VAL A 53 12.73 15.97 9.34
N ASP A 54 11.76 16.14 8.46
CA ASP A 54 11.15 17.43 8.10
C ASP A 54 10.59 18.19 9.33
N THR A 55 11.20 19.32 9.66
CA THR A 55 10.66 20.31 10.63
C THR A 55 10.27 21.63 9.97
N GLU A 56 10.64 21.87 8.71
CA GLU A 56 10.32 23.08 7.96
C GLU A 56 9.74 22.79 6.56
N LEU A 57 8.46 23.12 6.48
CA LEU A 57 7.56 23.27 5.34
C LEU A 57 8.20 23.98 4.10
N PRO A 58 7.67 23.80 2.87
CA PRO A 58 6.25 23.97 2.62
C PRO A 58 5.47 22.72 3.00
N SER A 59 4.42 23.01 3.78
CA SER A 59 3.23 22.22 3.92
C SER A 59 2.75 21.85 2.54
N THR A 60 2.21 20.64 2.41
CA THR A 60 1.64 20.02 1.20
C THR A 60 2.64 19.20 0.37
N GLY A 61 2.81 17.92 0.72
CA GLY A 61 3.30 16.92 -0.24
C GLY A 61 2.18 16.41 -1.16
N ILE A 62 2.46 15.37 -1.94
CA ILE A 62 1.42 14.66 -2.69
C ILE A 62 0.77 13.62 -1.81
N TRP A 63 -0.56 13.58 -1.85
CA TRP A 63 -1.35 12.62 -1.11
C TRP A 63 -2.38 11.98 -2.03
N LEU A 64 -2.60 10.68 -1.87
CA LEU A 64 -3.75 10.01 -2.47
C LEU A 64 -4.95 10.23 -1.55
N LYS A 65 -5.93 10.97 -2.06
CA LYS A 65 -7.14 11.32 -1.36
C LYS A 65 -7.95 10.08 -1.06
N ASN A 66 -8.49 10.06 0.14
CA ASN A 66 -9.46 9.04 0.57
C ASN A 66 -8.96 7.58 0.41
N SER A 67 -7.67 7.35 0.61
CA SER A 67 -7.03 6.07 0.28
C SER A 67 -7.54 4.89 1.11
N PHE A 68 -7.84 5.13 2.39
CA PHE A 68 -8.33 4.09 3.29
C PHE A 68 -9.42 4.66 4.20
N PRO A 69 -10.60 4.01 4.31
CA PRO A 69 -11.53 4.34 5.36
C PRO A 69 -10.87 4.03 6.70
N ASN A 70 -10.90 4.98 7.64
CA ASN A 70 -10.51 4.69 9.00
C ASN A 70 -11.44 3.63 9.60
N ASN A 71 -10.85 2.67 10.33
CA ASN A 71 -11.52 1.55 10.96
C ASN A 71 -12.57 0.88 10.04
N ALA A 72 -12.21 0.71 8.76
CA ALA A 72 -13.03 0.03 7.76
C ALA A 72 -13.35 -1.40 8.20
N ILE A 73 -14.44 -1.97 7.66
CA ILE A 73 -14.70 -3.40 7.72
C ILE A 73 -15.00 -3.91 6.32
N TYR A 74 -14.14 -4.80 5.83
CA TYR A 74 -14.32 -5.50 4.57
C TYR A 74 -14.71 -6.95 4.85
N GLY A 75 -15.66 -7.46 4.05
CA GLY A 75 -16.04 -8.86 4.02
C GLY A 75 -15.45 -9.54 2.79
N PHE A 76 -14.96 -10.76 2.99
CA PHE A 76 -14.38 -11.61 1.97
C PHE A 76 -15.11 -12.93 1.96
N TYR A 77 -15.35 -13.49 0.78
CA TYR A 77 -15.91 -14.81 0.63
C TYR A 77 -14.88 -15.77 0.07
N SER A 78 -14.86 -17.01 0.57
CA SER A 78 -14.11 -18.10 -0.05
C SER A 78 -15.04 -19.10 -0.73
N ASP A 79 -14.77 -19.36 -2.01
CA ASP A 79 -15.46 -20.41 -2.77
C ASP A 79 -15.05 -21.82 -2.32
N HIS A 80 -13.89 -21.97 -1.67
CA HIS A 80 -13.41 -23.23 -1.13
C HIS A 80 -14.14 -23.60 0.17
N THR A 81 -14.16 -22.69 1.14
CA THR A 81 -14.78 -22.96 2.46
C THR A 81 -16.28 -22.65 2.49
N LYS A 82 -16.77 -21.86 1.52
CA LYS A 82 -18.14 -21.30 1.47
C LYS A 82 -18.46 -20.38 2.65
N LYS A 83 -17.44 -19.76 3.27
CA LYS A 83 -17.55 -18.89 4.45
C LYS A 83 -17.18 -17.46 4.12
N HIS A 84 -17.60 -16.56 5.01
CA HIS A 84 -17.17 -15.17 4.99
C HIS A 84 -16.19 -14.91 6.13
N LEU A 85 -15.13 -14.18 5.83
CA LEU A 85 -14.20 -13.62 6.82
C LEU A 85 -14.22 -12.11 6.72
N TYR A 86 -13.77 -11.44 7.78
CA TYR A 86 -13.77 -9.98 7.85
C TYR A 86 -12.40 -9.45 8.25
N SER A 87 -12.08 -8.26 7.74
CA SER A 87 -10.79 -7.62 7.99
C SER A 87 -10.94 -6.10 7.95
N PRO A 88 -10.14 -5.36 8.75
CA PRO A 88 -10.03 -3.92 8.58
C PRO A 88 -9.23 -3.52 7.32
N TYR A 89 -8.64 -4.50 6.63
CA TYR A 89 -7.85 -4.29 5.42
C TYR A 89 -8.54 -4.89 4.21
N ASN A 90 -8.52 -4.17 3.08
CA ASN A 90 -8.98 -4.66 1.79
C ASN A 90 -7.94 -5.60 1.14
N ARG A 91 -7.50 -6.64 1.87
CA ARG A 91 -6.41 -7.53 1.47
C ARG A 91 -6.65 -8.94 1.98
N THR A 92 -6.52 -9.92 1.08
CA THR A 92 -6.75 -11.34 1.38
C THR A 92 -5.61 -11.96 2.17
N ASP A 93 -4.37 -11.45 2.06
CA ASP A 93 -3.22 -11.94 2.83
C ASP A 93 -3.27 -11.58 4.32
N MET A 94 -4.15 -10.64 4.70
CA MET A 94 -4.38 -10.23 6.09
C MET A 94 -5.48 -11.05 6.79
N LEU A 95 -6.10 -12.00 6.08
CA LEU A 95 -7.15 -12.84 6.66
C LEU A 95 -6.55 -13.94 7.55
N PRO A 96 -7.18 -14.28 8.68
CA PRO A 96 -6.75 -15.41 9.50
C PRO A 96 -6.95 -16.74 8.76
N ARG A 97 -6.06 -17.70 9.05
CA ARG A 97 -6.07 -19.04 8.46
C ARG A 97 -5.44 -20.07 9.40
N THR A 98 -5.86 -21.32 9.29
CA THR A 98 -5.32 -22.44 10.09
C THR A 98 -4.29 -23.28 9.33
N GLN A 99 -4.32 -23.28 8.00
CA GLN A 99 -3.40 -24.03 7.15
C GLN A 99 -2.65 -23.14 6.14
N PRO A 100 -1.38 -23.47 5.83
CA PRO A 100 -0.64 -22.86 4.73
C PRO A 100 -1.24 -23.34 3.39
N GLY A 101 -1.60 -22.39 2.53
CA GLY A 101 -2.24 -22.65 1.24
C GLY A 101 -2.97 -21.43 0.71
N ALA A 102 -3.20 -21.39 -0.60
CA ALA A 102 -4.00 -20.36 -1.24
C ALA A 102 -5.48 -20.72 -1.14
N TYR A 103 -6.16 -20.21 -0.12
CA TYR A 103 -7.61 -20.15 -0.16
C TYR A 103 -8.01 -19.00 -1.07
N TYR A 104 -8.83 -19.29 -2.08
CA TYR A 104 -9.36 -18.25 -2.96
C TYR A 104 -10.41 -17.46 -2.17
N TYR A 105 -9.95 -16.44 -1.47
CA TYR A 105 -10.80 -15.37 -0.95
C TYR A 105 -10.88 -14.27 -2.00
N TYR A 106 -12.08 -13.76 -2.20
CA TYR A 106 -12.30 -12.55 -2.97
C TYR A 106 -12.99 -11.51 -2.10
N LEU A 107 -12.68 -10.24 -2.37
CA LEU A 107 -13.39 -9.14 -1.78
C LEU A 107 -14.86 -9.25 -2.17
N ASP A 108 -15.72 -9.38 -1.18
CA ASP A 108 -17.17 -9.51 -1.37
C ASP A 108 -17.86 -8.17 -1.08
N ARG A 109 -17.51 -7.52 0.03
CA ARG A 109 -18.22 -6.31 0.46
C ARG A 109 -17.40 -5.36 1.30
N TYR A 110 -17.80 -4.09 1.28
CA TYR A 110 -17.46 -3.09 2.30
C TYR A 110 -18.69 -2.90 3.20
N LEU A 111 -18.53 -3.11 4.51
CA LEU A 111 -19.61 -2.96 5.47
C LEU A 111 -19.76 -1.52 5.96
N GLY A 112 -18.66 -0.78 6.11
CA GLY A 112 -18.67 0.57 6.66
C GLY A 112 -17.40 0.88 7.45
N SER A 113 -17.40 2.03 8.13
CA SER A 113 -16.35 2.47 9.06
C SER A 113 -16.85 2.42 10.51
N ALA A 114 -15.95 2.03 11.42
CA ALA A 114 -16.16 1.92 12.86
C ALA A 114 -15.40 3.03 13.62
N ASP A 115 -15.63 4.30 13.27
CA ASP A 115 -15.06 5.48 13.94
C ASP A 115 -16.01 6.12 14.97
N GLY A 116 -16.98 5.35 15.49
CA GLY A 116 -18.00 5.87 16.39
C GLY A 116 -17.53 6.09 17.83
N GLY A 117 -18.41 6.66 18.65
CA GLY A 117 -18.19 6.83 20.09
C GLY A 117 -18.65 5.65 20.96
N GLY A 118 -19.25 4.62 20.37
CA GLY A 118 -19.91 3.51 21.07
C GLY A 118 -18.99 2.36 21.47
N ALA A 119 -19.56 1.15 21.49
CA ALA A 119 -18.87 -0.07 21.91
C ALA A 119 -17.76 -0.49 20.93
N GLU A 120 -16.65 -1.03 21.45
CA GLU A 120 -15.55 -1.56 20.63
C GLU A 120 -16.01 -2.80 19.85
N ILE A 121 -15.78 -2.81 18.53
CA ILE A 121 -15.99 -3.95 17.66
C ILE A 121 -14.70 -4.76 17.61
N THR A 122 -14.82 -6.03 17.96
CA THR A 122 -13.72 -7.01 17.94
C THR A 122 -14.03 -8.14 16.97
N GLY A 123 -13.00 -8.60 16.26
CA GLY A 123 -13.06 -9.73 15.35
C GLY A 123 -12.44 -10.97 15.95
N TRP A 124 -13.16 -12.09 15.92
CA TRP A 124 -12.80 -13.36 16.53
C TRP A 124 -12.78 -14.45 15.48
N PHE A 125 -11.70 -15.22 15.45
CA PHE A 125 -11.53 -16.32 14.52
C PHE A 125 -11.58 -17.64 15.28
N ASN A 126 -12.33 -18.61 14.75
CA ASN A 126 -12.36 -19.96 15.30
C ASN A 126 -11.39 -20.86 14.52
N GLU A 127 -10.40 -21.42 15.20
CA GLU A 127 -9.34 -22.23 14.58
C GLU A 127 -9.76 -23.68 14.30
N LEU A 128 -10.92 -24.11 14.80
CA LEU A 128 -11.42 -25.47 14.57
C LEU A 128 -12.34 -25.54 13.35
N ASN A 129 -13.11 -24.49 13.12
CA ASN A 129 -14.12 -24.45 12.06
C ASN A 129 -13.99 -23.24 11.14
N GLU A 130 -12.97 -22.38 11.29
CA GLU A 130 -12.70 -21.20 10.45
C GLU A 130 -13.87 -20.22 10.32
N ASP A 131 -14.72 -20.13 11.36
CA ASP A 131 -15.71 -19.07 11.48
C ASP A 131 -15.03 -17.75 11.88
N TYR A 132 -15.67 -16.63 11.52
CA TYR A 132 -15.24 -15.30 11.93
C TYR A 132 -16.41 -14.47 12.42
N VAL A 133 -16.30 -13.98 13.65
CA VAL A 133 -17.36 -13.22 14.32
C VAL A 133 -16.88 -11.81 14.63
N LEU A 134 -17.69 -10.85 14.22
CA LEU A 134 -17.61 -9.46 14.66
C LEU A 134 -18.59 -9.24 15.81
N THR A 135 -18.10 -8.74 16.93
CA THR A 135 -18.92 -8.51 18.13
C THR A 135 -18.49 -7.30 18.94
N THR A 136 -19.48 -6.67 19.56
CA THR A 136 -19.32 -5.64 20.58
C THR A 136 -19.32 -6.21 22.01
N ASN A 137 -19.57 -7.52 22.16
CA ASN A 137 -19.54 -8.25 23.42
C ASN A 137 -18.51 -9.40 23.36
N PRO A 138 -17.20 -9.11 23.48
CA PRO A 138 -16.14 -10.11 23.36
C PRO A 138 -16.21 -11.25 24.40
N SER A 139 -16.90 -11.03 25.51
CA SER A 139 -17.12 -12.04 26.55
C SER A 139 -17.85 -13.29 26.04
N GLU A 140 -18.54 -13.19 24.91
CA GLU A 140 -19.23 -14.33 24.30
C GLU A 140 -18.27 -15.36 23.66
N PHE A 141 -17.00 -15.01 23.40
CA PHE A 141 -16.00 -15.93 22.81
C PHE A 141 -14.72 -16.04 23.62
N ASN A 142 -14.44 -15.11 24.51
CA ASN A 142 -13.22 -15.14 25.30
C ASN A 142 -13.15 -16.40 26.17
N GLY A 143 -12.07 -17.18 26.03
CA GLY A 143 -11.88 -18.45 26.75
C GLY A 143 -12.71 -19.63 26.22
N GLN A 144 -13.48 -19.44 25.14
CA GLN A 144 -14.16 -20.57 24.49
C GLN A 144 -13.20 -21.36 23.60
N ASN A 145 -13.40 -22.68 23.56
CA ASN A 145 -12.53 -23.58 22.81
C ASN A 145 -12.48 -23.23 21.31
N GLY A 146 -11.28 -23.11 20.77
CA GLY A 146 -11.02 -22.80 19.37
C GLY A 146 -11.16 -21.32 19.00
N TRP A 147 -11.70 -20.46 19.85
CA TRP A 147 -11.84 -19.03 19.55
C TRP A 147 -10.61 -18.24 19.99
N ARG A 148 -10.10 -17.39 19.09
CA ARG A 148 -9.08 -16.39 19.41
C ARG A 148 -9.48 -15.02 18.89
N LYS A 149 -9.16 -13.98 19.65
CA LYS A 149 -9.26 -12.60 19.17
C LYS A 149 -8.27 -12.41 18.03
N ASN A 150 -8.75 -11.93 16.89
CA ASN A 150 -7.93 -11.66 15.70
C ASN A 150 -7.70 -10.16 15.49
N ASN A 151 -8.72 -9.33 15.70
CA ASN A 151 -8.63 -7.88 15.49
C ASN A 151 -9.37 -7.11 16.60
N THR A 152 -8.82 -5.96 16.98
CA THR A 152 -9.63 -4.82 17.43
C THR A 152 -9.80 -3.92 16.21
N ILE A 153 -11.04 -3.61 15.83
CA ILE A 153 -11.33 -2.91 14.58
C ILE A 153 -11.51 -1.42 14.82
N GLY A 154 -12.37 -1.06 15.78
CA GLY A 154 -12.81 0.31 16.00
C GLY A 154 -14.02 0.33 16.92
N LYS A 155 -14.78 1.41 16.91
CA LYS A 155 -15.97 1.57 17.74
C LYS A 155 -17.23 1.74 16.89
N SER A 156 -18.30 1.05 17.30
CA SER A 156 -19.64 1.23 16.72
C SER A 156 -20.14 2.66 16.91
N TYR A 157 -20.99 3.12 16.00
CA TYR A 157 -21.79 4.31 16.22
C TYR A 157 -22.97 4.02 17.17
N PRO A 158 -23.48 5.04 17.89
CA PRO A 158 -24.82 5.02 18.45
C PRO A 158 -25.87 4.85 17.34
N SER A 159 -26.96 4.14 17.64
CA SER A 159 -28.03 3.85 16.66
C SER A 159 -28.80 5.09 16.19
N ASP A 160 -28.78 6.15 16.99
CA ASP A 160 -29.46 7.43 16.75
C ASP A 160 -28.53 8.48 16.12
N GLU A 161 -27.25 8.15 15.88
CA GLU A 161 -26.30 9.09 15.29
C GLU A 161 -26.62 9.32 13.80
N PRO A 162 -26.76 10.59 13.33
CA PRO A 162 -27.11 10.89 11.94
C PRO A 162 -26.16 10.24 10.93
N GLY A 163 -26.71 9.51 9.97
CA GLY A 163 -25.95 8.81 8.93
C GLY A 163 -25.39 7.44 9.33
N SER A 164 -25.62 6.99 10.58
CA SER A 164 -25.34 5.61 10.97
C SER A 164 -26.38 4.65 10.38
N PHE A 165 -25.95 3.40 10.15
CA PHE A 165 -26.81 2.32 9.67
C PHE A 165 -26.47 1.00 10.37
N PRO A 166 -27.47 0.12 10.55
CA PRO A 166 -27.28 -1.16 11.23
C PRO A 166 -26.50 -2.15 10.36
N ILE A 167 -25.72 -3.00 11.01
CA ILE A 167 -25.14 -4.22 10.43
C ILE A 167 -25.87 -5.42 11.01
N TYR A 168 -26.52 -6.18 10.13
CA TYR A 168 -27.29 -7.37 10.44
C TYR A 168 -26.38 -8.60 10.47
N ARG A 169 -26.48 -9.40 11.54
CA ARG A 169 -25.74 -10.66 11.70
C ARG A 169 -26.65 -11.84 11.38
N TYR A 170 -26.07 -12.81 10.68
CA TYR A 170 -26.71 -14.06 10.34
C TYR A 170 -25.78 -15.24 10.63
N PHE A 171 -26.35 -16.37 11.04
CA PHE A 171 -25.61 -17.61 11.22
C PHE A 171 -26.09 -18.68 10.24
N ARG A 172 -25.16 -19.40 9.63
CA ARG A 172 -25.46 -20.56 8.78
C ARG A 172 -24.93 -21.84 9.39
N ASN A 173 -25.85 -22.69 9.83
CA ASN A 173 -25.52 -23.92 10.54
C ASN A 173 -24.74 -24.93 9.66
N LYS A 174 -25.03 -24.97 8.35
CA LYS A 174 -24.41 -25.90 7.39
C LYS A 174 -22.89 -25.73 7.30
N THR A 175 -22.42 -24.49 7.28
CA THR A 175 -20.99 -24.14 7.16
C THR A 175 -20.37 -23.71 8.49
N LYS A 176 -21.18 -23.59 9.56
CA LYS A 176 -20.78 -23.01 10.85
C LYS A 176 -20.12 -21.66 10.65
N SER A 177 -20.81 -20.76 9.96
CA SER A 177 -20.24 -19.46 9.58
C SER A 177 -21.19 -18.30 9.82
N HIS A 178 -20.66 -17.20 10.32
CA HIS A 178 -21.38 -15.93 10.42
C HIS A 178 -21.28 -15.11 9.14
N PHE A 179 -22.30 -14.29 8.95
CA PHE A 179 -22.44 -13.38 7.83
C PHE A 179 -22.99 -12.04 8.27
N TYR A 180 -22.46 -10.97 7.69
CA TYR A 180 -22.78 -9.61 8.04
C TYR A 180 -23.15 -8.83 6.79
N THR A 181 -24.24 -8.07 6.87
CA THR A 181 -24.70 -7.21 5.77
C THR A 181 -25.33 -5.95 6.33
N ARG A 182 -25.22 -4.85 5.57
CA ARG A 182 -25.93 -3.60 5.85
C ARG A 182 -27.28 -3.52 5.15
N ASP A 183 -27.58 -4.47 4.25
CA ASP A 183 -28.85 -4.53 3.52
C ASP A 183 -29.71 -5.67 4.06
N PHE A 184 -30.75 -5.34 4.81
CA PHE A 184 -31.69 -6.32 5.34
C PHE A 184 -32.40 -7.11 4.24
N ASN A 185 -32.55 -6.54 3.03
CA ASN A 185 -33.30 -7.19 1.95
C ASN A 185 -32.58 -8.41 1.36
N GLU A 186 -31.26 -8.51 1.55
CA GLU A 186 -30.43 -9.63 1.08
C GLU A 186 -30.98 -10.96 1.61
N LEU A 187 -31.22 -11.04 2.92
CA LEU A 187 -31.64 -12.27 3.60
C LEU A 187 -32.96 -12.13 4.38
N GLY A 188 -33.41 -10.92 4.69
CA GLY A 188 -34.58 -10.68 5.54
C GLY A 188 -34.46 -11.39 6.88
N ASN A 189 -35.50 -12.12 7.27
CA ASN A 189 -35.47 -12.96 8.48
C ASN A 189 -34.68 -14.28 8.31
N GLY A 190 -34.18 -14.57 7.11
CA GLY A 190 -33.39 -15.77 6.79
C GLY A 190 -33.66 -16.30 5.38
N LYS A 191 -32.60 -16.66 4.66
CA LYS A 191 -32.60 -17.31 3.35
C LYS A 191 -31.32 -18.17 3.21
N PHE A 192 -31.31 -19.15 2.31
CA PHE A 192 -30.11 -19.94 1.99
C PHE A 192 -29.40 -20.53 3.23
N ASP A 193 -30.18 -21.09 4.16
CA ASP A 193 -29.73 -21.64 5.45
C ASP A 193 -29.15 -20.63 6.45
N PHE A 194 -29.21 -19.33 6.16
CA PHE A 194 -28.91 -18.28 7.12
C PHE A 194 -30.10 -17.99 8.01
N VAL A 195 -29.84 -17.91 9.32
CA VAL A 195 -30.78 -17.50 10.35
C VAL A 195 -30.40 -16.11 10.83
N TYR A 196 -31.35 -15.19 10.87
CA TYR A 196 -31.13 -13.84 11.38
C TYR A 196 -30.91 -13.84 12.90
N GLU A 197 -29.85 -13.17 13.35
CA GLU A 197 -29.48 -13.08 14.77
C GLU A 197 -29.65 -11.69 15.38
N GLY A 198 -30.02 -10.70 14.57
CA GLY A 198 -30.21 -9.32 15.02
C GLY A 198 -29.23 -8.32 14.41
N VAL A 199 -29.33 -7.08 14.89
CA VAL A 199 -28.36 -6.02 14.60
C VAL A 199 -27.15 -6.22 15.53
N ALA A 200 -25.97 -6.40 14.96
CA ALA A 200 -24.74 -6.60 15.73
C ALA A 200 -24.13 -5.27 16.22
N PHE A 201 -24.14 -4.25 15.37
CA PHE A 201 -23.58 -2.92 15.63
C PHE A 201 -24.01 -1.94 14.51
N TYR A 202 -23.63 -0.67 14.64
CA TYR A 202 -23.91 0.38 13.67
C TYR A 202 -22.61 0.95 13.12
N LEU A 203 -22.56 1.14 11.81
CA LEU A 203 -21.44 1.75 11.09
C LEU A 203 -21.91 3.03 10.38
N LYS A 204 -20.96 3.81 9.90
CA LYS A 204 -21.20 4.89 8.94
C LYS A 204 -20.48 4.62 7.64
N ASP A 205 -20.93 5.31 6.59
CA ASP A 205 -20.14 5.44 5.39
C ASP A 205 -18.91 6.28 5.73
N ASN A 206 -17.77 5.88 5.19
CA ASN A 206 -16.43 6.43 5.41
C ASN A 206 -16.41 7.89 5.91
N THR A 207 -16.24 8.09 7.22
CA THR A 207 -16.36 9.43 7.82
C THR A 207 -15.11 10.27 7.71
N VAL A 208 -13.93 9.66 7.59
CA VAL A 208 -12.68 10.35 7.30
C VAL A 208 -11.75 9.35 6.63
N ALA A 209 -11.70 9.42 5.31
CA ALA A 209 -10.74 8.64 4.57
C ALA A 209 -9.36 9.27 4.78
N THR A 210 -8.36 8.49 5.20
CA THR A 210 -7.02 9.05 5.40
C THR A 210 -6.33 9.24 4.06
N ASP A 211 -5.79 10.43 3.88
CA ASP A 211 -4.94 10.73 2.75
C ASP A 211 -3.59 10.05 2.95
N VAL A 212 -3.12 9.32 1.94
CA VAL A 212 -1.83 8.60 2.01
C VAL A 212 -0.74 9.42 1.34
N ARG A 213 0.35 9.70 2.07
CA ARG A 213 1.51 10.41 1.51
C ARG A 213 2.12 9.58 0.39
N ILE A 214 2.37 10.22 -0.74
CA ILE A 214 3.06 9.63 -1.88
C ILE A 214 4.50 10.13 -1.89
N HIS A 215 5.44 9.20 -1.93
CA HIS A 215 6.86 9.47 -1.86
C HIS A 215 7.44 9.93 -3.20
N ASP A 216 8.54 10.66 -3.12
CA ASP A 216 9.35 11.07 -4.27
C ASP A 216 9.79 9.87 -5.11
N GLY A 217 9.87 10.08 -6.42
CA GLY A 217 10.18 9.05 -7.40
C GLY A 217 9.03 8.11 -7.72
N LYS A 218 7.88 8.23 -7.04
CA LYS A 218 6.67 7.52 -7.45
C LYS A 218 6.17 8.09 -8.77
N THR A 219 5.83 7.19 -9.68
CA THR A 219 5.40 7.55 -11.02
C THR A 219 4.02 6.98 -11.34
N LEU A 220 3.22 7.80 -12.01
CA LEU A 220 1.79 7.61 -12.18
C LEU A 220 1.43 7.85 -13.65
N GLN A 221 0.47 7.08 -14.17
CA GLN A 221 -0.14 7.35 -15.47
C GLN A 221 -1.64 7.57 -15.28
N ASP A 222 -2.11 8.72 -15.73
CA ASP A 222 -3.53 9.01 -15.73
C ASP A 222 -4.25 8.09 -16.74
N ILE A 223 -5.27 7.38 -16.26
CA ILE A 223 -6.10 6.49 -17.08
C ILE A 223 -6.87 7.28 -18.14
N SER A 224 -7.26 8.52 -17.84
CA SER A 224 -8.13 9.30 -18.73
C SER A 224 -7.35 9.91 -19.91
N THR A 225 -6.15 10.42 -19.66
CA THR A 225 -5.33 11.12 -20.66
C THR A 225 -4.14 10.30 -21.17
N GLY A 226 -3.75 9.22 -20.48
CA GLY A 226 -2.51 8.49 -20.74
C GLY A 226 -1.24 9.25 -20.31
N GLN A 227 -1.39 10.44 -19.74
CA GLN A 227 -0.31 11.32 -19.34
C GLN A 227 0.50 10.73 -18.17
N VAL A 228 1.81 10.89 -18.24
CA VAL A 228 2.75 10.40 -17.22
C VAL A 228 3.16 11.52 -16.27
N TYR A 229 3.21 11.20 -14.97
CA TYR A 229 3.61 12.06 -13.88
C TYR A 229 4.65 11.40 -12.99
N VAL A 230 5.43 12.22 -12.27
CA VAL A 230 6.35 11.81 -11.21
C VAL A 230 6.17 12.72 -9.99
N VAL A 231 6.22 12.14 -8.80
CA VAL A 231 6.36 12.92 -7.57
C VAL A 231 7.83 13.30 -7.43
N PHE A 232 8.11 14.60 -7.51
CA PHE A 232 9.45 15.14 -7.55
C PHE A 232 9.54 16.34 -6.61
N GLU A 233 10.38 16.23 -5.59
CA GLU A 233 10.54 17.21 -4.52
C GLU A 233 9.19 17.56 -3.88
N SER A 234 8.42 16.53 -3.52
CA SER A 234 7.07 16.62 -2.95
C SER A 234 6.02 17.30 -3.85
N ARG A 235 6.30 17.51 -5.13
CA ARG A 235 5.35 18.06 -6.11
C ARG A 235 5.02 17.03 -7.18
N LEU A 236 3.80 17.04 -7.68
CA LEU A 236 3.44 16.24 -8.84
C LEU A 236 3.86 17.01 -10.10
N ARG A 237 4.79 16.44 -10.85
CA ARG A 237 5.28 17.01 -12.11
C ARG A 237 4.86 16.12 -13.27
N ARG A 238 4.36 16.74 -14.34
CA ARG A 238 3.95 16.06 -15.57
C ARG A 238 5.12 16.02 -16.55
N PHE A 239 5.32 14.92 -17.27
CA PHE A 239 6.25 14.91 -18.41
C PHE A 239 5.61 15.55 -19.64
N GLU A 240 6.27 16.50 -20.29
CA GLU A 240 5.77 17.04 -21.56
C GLU A 240 5.75 16.00 -22.67
N ASP A 241 6.76 15.11 -22.66
CA ASP A 241 6.90 14.00 -23.59
C ASP A 241 6.99 12.67 -22.83
N PRO A 242 6.02 11.75 -23.01
CA PRO A 242 6.08 10.40 -22.41
C PRO A 242 7.34 9.60 -22.78
N GLU A 243 7.98 9.86 -23.92
CA GLU A 243 9.23 9.20 -24.31
C GLU A 243 10.41 9.65 -23.45
N VAL A 244 10.38 10.87 -22.92
CA VAL A 244 11.37 11.35 -21.95
C VAL A 244 11.24 10.56 -20.65
N ALA A 245 10.02 10.31 -20.17
CA ALA A 245 9.80 9.49 -18.97
C ALA A 245 10.42 8.09 -19.14
N LYS A 246 10.19 7.43 -20.28
CA LYS A 246 10.75 6.10 -20.59
C LYS A 246 12.27 6.08 -20.66
N LYS A 247 12.90 7.16 -21.13
CA LYS A 247 14.35 7.28 -21.24
C LYS A 247 15.01 7.56 -19.90
N LEU A 248 14.34 8.31 -19.03
CA LEU A 248 14.95 8.79 -17.78
C LEU A 248 14.66 7.91 -16.59
N ILE A 249 13.48 7.28 -16.50
CA ILE A 249 13.02 6.59 -15.30
C ILE A 249 12.64 5.15 -15.63
N ALA A 250 13.23 4.20 -14.91
CA ALA A 250 12.97 2.77 -15.03
C ALA A 250 11.59 2.48 -14.43
N MET A 251 10.57 2.30 -15.29
CA MET A 251 9.21 2.43 -14.84
C MET A 251 8.18 1.58 -15.60
N VAL A 252 7.34 0.91 -14.81
CA VAL A 252 5.95 0.61 -15.16
C VAL A 252 5.07 1.59 -14.37
N PRO A 253 4.40 2.56 -15.01
CA PRO A 253 3.50 3.47 -14.30
C PRO A 253 2.37 2.71 -13.63
N ILE A 254 1.99 3.15 -12.43
CA ILE A 254 0.70 2.75 -11.88
C ILE A 254 -0.37 3.58 -12.58
N LYS A 255 -1.35 2.90 -13.17
CA LYS A 255 -2.52 3.52 -13.79
C LYS A 255 -3.47 4.00 -12.70
N VAL A 256 -3.80 5.29 -12.72
CA VAL A 256 -4.58 5.95 -11.67
C VAL A 256 -5.56 6.97 -12.26
N ASN A 257 -6.54 7.39 -11.46
CA ASN A 257 -7.20 8.67 -11.69
C ASN A 257 -6.37 9.77 -11.02
N ILE A 258 -5.81 10.69 -11.81
CA ILE A 258 -4.82 11.65 -11.28
C ILE A 258 -5.43 12.70 -10.36
N GLU A 259 -6.73 12.93 -10.45
CA GLU A 259 -7.47 13.86 -9.59
C GLU A 259 -7.58 13.36 -8.14
N ASP A 260 -7.40 12.05 -7.92
CA ASP A 260 -7.33 11.49 -6.57
C ASP A 260 -5.99 11.83 -5.90
N TYR A 261 -4.96 12.26 -6.65
CA TYR A 261 -3.67 12.67 -6.11
C TYR A 261 -3.65 14.18 -5.88
N ILE A 262 -3.89 14.59 -4.65
CA ILE A 262 -3.94 15.99 -4.21
C ILE A 262 -2.57 16.50 -3.73
N GLY A 263 -2.38 17.82 -3.74
CA GLY A 263 -1.14 18.47 -3.35
C GLY A 263 -0.58 19.38 -4.46
N PRO A 264 0.60 19.99 -4.24
CA PRO A 264 1.12 21.00 -5.14
C PRO A 264 1.55 20.38 -6.47
N ARG A 265 1.17 21.04 -7.56
CA ARG A 265 1.74 20.74 -8.88
C ARG A 265 3.07 21.49 -9.03
N GLY A 266 4.05 20.85 -9.67
CA GLY A 266 5.30 21.49 -10.08
C GLY A 266 5.31 21.77 -11.57
N GLU A 267 6.30 22.54 -12.03
CA GLU A 267 6.55 22.73 -13.47
C GLU A 267 6.64 21.38 -14.18
N ASN A 268 6.24 21.32 -15.44
CA ASN A 268 6.38 20.09 -16.22
C ASN A 268 7.87 19.70 -16.31
N ILE A 269 8.15 18.41 -16.41
CA ILE A 269 9.47 17.94 -16.86
C ILE A 269 9.50 18.16 -18.37
N ASP A 270 10.42 19.01 -18.83
CA ASP A 270 10.49 19.42 -20.22
C ASP A 270 10.86 18.27 -21.16
N ALA A 271 10.55 18.43 -22.45
CA ALA A 271 10.85 17.42 -23.46
C ALA A 271 12.36 17.18 -23.70
N ASN A 272 13.24 18.02 -23.13
CA ASN A 272 14.70 17.93 -23.27
C ASN A 272 15.39 17.39 -22.02
N ALA A 273 14.62 16.99 -21.02
CA ALA A 273 15.13 16.60 -19.72
C ALA A 273 16.08 15.40 -19.87
N ARG A 274 17.20 15.45 -19.15
CA ARG A 274 18.27 14.46 -19.28
C ARG A 274 19.14 14.33 -18.05
N LEU A 275 19.77 13.17 -17.92
CA LEU A 275 20.86 12.96 -16.96
C LEU A 275 22.20 13.23 -17.65
N ILE A 276 23.05 14.01 -16.99
CA ILE A 276 24.40 14.28 -17.48
C ILE A 276 25.44 13.95 -16.41
N GLN A 277 26.63 13.55 -16.83
CA GLN A 277 27.80 13.45 -15.95
C GLN A 277 28.88 14.42 -16.41
N ASP A 278 29.31 15.29 -15.50
CA ASP A 278 30.40 16.23 -15.74
C ASP A 278 31.75 15.49 -15.71
N GLY A 279 32.46 15.46 -16.83
CA GLY A 279 33.76 14.80 -16.95
C GLY A 279 34.86 15.43 -16.11
N ALA A 280 34.70 16.68 -15.67
CA ALA A 280 35.71 17.37 -14.85
C ALA A 280 35.75 16.91 -13.39
N ASN A 281 34.61 16.51 -12.82
CA ASN A 281 34.47 16.17 -11.40
C ASN A 281 33.70 14.87 -11.14
N GLY A 282 33.18 14.22 -12.18
CA GLY A 282 32.42 12.98 -12.11
C GLY A 282 30.99 13.12 -11.58
N LYS A 283 30.54 14.33 -11.22
CA LYS A 283 29.22 14.60 -10.66
C LYS A 283 28.12 14.37 -11.69
N ILE A 284 26.99 13.83 -11.23
CA ILE A 284 25.81 13.56 -12.05
C ILE A 284 24.76 14.63 -11.77
N TYR A 285 24.09 15.11 -12.82
CA TYR A 285 23.04 16.11 -12.73
C TYR A 285 21.79 15.66 -13.48
N PHE A 286 20.63 15.94 -12.90
CA PHE A 286 19.35 15.96 -13.61
C PHE A 286 19.13 17.35 -14.20
N VAL A 287 18.95 17.43 -15.52
CA VAL A 287 18.77 18.67 -16.27
C VAL A 287 17.35 18.73 -16.79
N ASP A 288 16.68 19.85 -16.52
CA ASP A 288 15.28 20.07 -16.87
C ASP A 288 14.92 21.55 -16.67
N ASN A 289 14.12 22.13 -17.57
CA ASN A 289 13.73 23.55 -17.60
C ASN A 289 14.93 24.51 -17.56
N GLY A 290 16.04 24.12 -18.20
CA GLY A 290 17.31 24.87 -18.15
C GLY A 290 18.01 24.87 -16.78
N LEU A 291 17.47 24.17 -15.79
CA LEU A 291 18.07 23.95 -14.48
C LEU A 291 18.92 22.70 -14.49
N GLN A 292 19.98 22.69 -13.68
CA GLN A 292 20.89 21.56 -13.49
C GLN A 292 20.92 21.22 -12.00
N ARG A 293 20.38 20.05 -11.63
CA ARG A 293 20.24 19.59 -10.25
C ARG A 293 21.26 18.49 -9.96
N TYR A 294 22.23 18.78 -9.09
CA TYR A 294 23.26 17.81 -8.70
C TYR A 294 22.63 16.64 -7.94
N ILE A 295 22.89 15.41 -8.36
CA ILE A 295 22.42 14.20 -7.68
C ILE A 295 23.48 13.76 -6.66
N PRO A 296 23.23 13.91 -5.35
CA PRO A 296 24.29 13.83 -4.34
C PRO A 296 24.75 12.40 -4.05
N SER A 297 23.92 11.40 -4.34
CA SER A 297 24.21 10.02 -4.00
C SER A 297 23.45 9.01 -4.88
N VAL A 298 23.84 7.74 -4.78
CA VAL A 298 23.19 6.64 -5.49
C VAL A 298 21.78 6.37 -4.93
N GLU A 299 21.56 6.64 -3.65
CA GLU A 299 20.24 6.53 -3.00
C GLU A 299 19.23 7.49 -3.64
N VAL A 300 19.66 8.71 -4.01
CA VAL A 300 18.81 9.66 -4.74
C VAL A 300 18.51 9.16 -6.16
N LEU A 301 19.51 8.61 -6.86
CA LEU A 301 19.29 7.97 -8.17
C LEU A 301 18.22 6.87 -8.08
N ASN A 302 18.35 6.01 -7.07
CA ASN A 302 17.45 4.88 -6.85
C ASN A 302 16.04 5.33 -6.42
N SER A 303 15.95 6.36 -5.58
CA SER A 303 14.66 6.91 -5.13
C SER A 303 13.82 7.37 -6.31
N TYR A 304 14.42 8.08 -7.26
CA TYR A 304 13.77 8.51 -8.50
C TYR A 304 13.77 7.46 -9.61
N ARG A 305 14.32 6.26 -9.35
CA ARG A 305 14.46 5.16 -10.33
C ARG A 305 15.10 5.60 -11.63
N PHE A 306 16.09 6.49 -11.56
CA PHE A 306 16.77 7.01 -12.74
C PHE A 306 17.52 5.90 -13.48
N ILE A 307 17.39 5.86 -14.82
CA ILE A 307 18.09 4.90 -15.68
C ILE A 307 19.54 5.35 -15.80
N THR A 308 20.45 4.66 -15.11
CA THR A 308 21.89 5.01 -15.14
C THR A 308 22.50 4.90 -16.54
N ASN A 309 21.96 4.04 -17.40
CA ASN A 309 22.39 3.92 -18.80
C ASN A 309 22.00 5.13 -19.67
N SER A 310 21.11 6.02 -19.20
CA SER A 310 20.73 7.23 -19.93
C SER A 310 21.62 8.44 -19.60
N ILE A 311 22.66 8.25 -18.77
CA ILE A 311 23.57 9.32 -18.37
C ILE A 311 24.49 9.69 -19.54
N VAL A 312 24.41 10.94 -19.98
CA VAL A 312 25.27 11.49 -21.03
C VAL A 312 26.51 12.11 -20.42
N LYS A 313 27.70 11.57 -20.73
CA LYS A 313 28.97 12.15 -20.31
C LYS A 313 29.33 13.36 -21.16
N ILE A 314 29.73 14.45 -20.52
CA ILE A 314 30.18 15.67 -21.20
C ILE A 314 31.58 16.06 -20.73
N ASN A 315 32.34 16.79 -21.55
CA ASN A 315 33.72 17.16 -21.24
C ASN A 315 33.83 18.07 -20.02
N ARG A 316 32.97 19.11 -19.96
CA ARG A 316 32.88 20.04 -18.84
C ARG A 316 31.52 20.69 -18.82
N LEU A 317 30.89 20.76 -17.67
CA LEU A 317 29.67 21.53 -17.47
C LEU A 317 30.01 23.04 -17.45
N ILE A 318 29.41 23.81 -18.37
CA ILE A 318 29.63 25.26 -18.48
C ILE A 318 28.29 25.98 -18.28
N GLY A 319 28.29 27.07 -17.49
CA GLY A 319 27.12 27.94 -17.35
C GLY A 319 26.12 27.48 -16.30
N PHE A 320 26.59 27.08 -15.11
CA PHE A 320 25.74 26.87 -13.95
C PHE A 320 24.92 28.14 -13.68
N ARG A 321 23.63 28.12 -14.00
CA ARG A 321 22.68 29.23 -13.79
C ARG A 321 21.56 28.87 -12.79
N GLY A 322 21.58 27.66 -12.25
CA GLY A 322 20.64 27.21 -11.22
C GLY A 322 21.15 27.48 -9.81
N LYS A 323 20.27 27.41 -8.81
CA LYS A 323 20.67 27.35 -7.41
C LYS A 323 21.41 26.01 -7.23
N ASP A 324 22.68 26.05 -6.83
CA ASP A 324 23.25 24.86 -6.19
C ASP A 324 22.35 24.68 -4.99
N VAL A 325 21.56 23.61 -4.99
CA VAL A 325 20.94 23.18 -3.77
C VAL A 325 22.02 22.44 -2.97
N THR A 326 23.16 23.12 -2.74
CA THR A 326 23.80 23.10 -1.43
C THR A 326 22.82 23.80 -0.50
N TYR A 327 21.77 23.09 -0.08
CA TYR A 327 21.42 23.28 1.31
C TYR A 327 22.61 22.68 2.07
N THR A 328 23.52 23.56 2.48
CA THR A 328 24.23 23.36 3.74
C THR A 328 23.14 23.30 4.79
N PHE A 329 22.96 22.11 5.34
CA PHE A 329 22.02 21.80 6.40
C PHE A 329 22.18 22.75 7.59
#